data_AF-A0A1W9LM25-F1
#
_entry.id   AF-A0A1W9LM25-F1
#
_cell.length_a   1.000
_cell.length_b   1.000
_cell.length_c   1.000
_cell.angle_alpha   90.00
_cell.angle_beta   90.00
_cell.angle_gamma   90.00
#
_symmetry.space_group_name_H-M   'P 1'
#
loop_
_entity.id
_entity.type
_entity.pdbx_description
1 polymer ?
#
loop_
_entity_poly.entity_id
_entity_poly.type
_entity_poly.pdbx_seq_one_letter_code
_entity_poly.pdbx_strand_id
1 'polypeptide(L)'
;SSDWSSIDSSGAIRSAYLAKTDGTGICPTGFRVPTEAELTAERTSWSSNNSAGAFASPLKLTVAGNRNYGDGSLNDVGSYGSYWSSTVDGAYSRTLVFYSGSAGMYSDSRALGLTVRCLKD
;
A
#
# COMPACT_ATOMS: atom_id res chain seq x y z
N SER A 1 5.91 9.38 34.08
CA SER A 1 5.56 9.77 32.70
C SER A 1 6.36 8.88 31.78
N SER A 2 5.78 7.80 31.26
CA SER A 2 6.45 6.88 30.35
C SER A 2 6.39 7.46 28.95
N ASP A 3 7.52 8.03 28.54
CA ASP A 3 7.75 8.60 27.21
C ASP A 3 7.45 7.57 26.12
N TRP A 4 6.82 8.05 25.05
CA TRP A 4 6.27 7.44 23.82
C TRP A 4 7.20 6.55 22.98
N SER A 5 8.29 6.02 23.52
CA SER A 5 9.43 5.54 22.71
C SER A 5 9.54 4.02 22.48
N SER A 6 8.43 3.31 22.27
CA SER A 6 8.54 2.12 21.39
C SER A 6 8.45 2.59 19.93
N ILE A 7 9.46 3.33 19.48
CA ILE A 7 9.56 3.77 18.09
C ILE A 7 9.63 2.51 17.22
N ASP A 8 8.64 2.33 16.34
CA ASP A 8 8.55 1.22 15.39
C ASP A 8 9.59 1.39 14.26
N SER A 9 10.86 1.28 14.62
CA SER A 9 11.98 1.41 13.67
C SER A 9 11.96 0.29 12.64
N SER A 10 11.61 -0.94 13.05
CA SER A 10 11.52 -2.10 12.18
C SER A 10 10.27 -2.09 11.30
N GLY A 11 9.18 -1.43 11.69
CA GLY A 11 7.92 -1.47 10.96
C GLY A 11 7.02 -2.62 11.37
N ALA A 12 7.46 -3.44 12.33
CA ALA A 12 6.73 -4.60 12.80
C ALA A 12 5.41 -4.21 13.48
N ILE A 13 5.39 -3.11 14.24
CA ILE A 13 4.17 -2.64 14.91
C ILE A 13 3.17 -2.13 13.86
N ARG A 14 3.63 -1.34 12.87
CA ARG A 14 2.80 -0.89 11.74
C ARG A 14 2.27 -2.08 10.95
N SER A 15 3.12 -3.05 10.61
CA SER A 15 2.73 -4.25 9.86
C SER A 15 1.64 -5.04 10.58
N ALA A 16 1.82 -5.29 11.88
CA ALA A 16 0.83 -5.97 12.71
C ALA A 16 -0.48 -5.18 12.76
N TYR A 17 -0.43 -3.85 12.86
CA TYR A 17 -1.61 -2.98 12.84
C TYR A 17 -2.38 -3.06 11.51
N LEU A 18 -1.67 -3.07 10.37
CA LEU A 18 -2.26 -3.17 9.03
C LEU A 18 -2.85 -4.55 8.74
N ALA A 19 -2.38 -5.59 9.43
CA ALA A 19 -2.86 -6.97 9.29
C ALA A 19 -4.06 -7.31 10.20
N LYS A 20 -4.50 -6.38 11.07
CA LYS A 20 -5.64 -6.63 11.97
C LYS A 20 -6.95 -6.77 11.21
N THR A 21 -7.76 -7.75 11.62
CA THR A 21 -9.08 -8.07 11.05
C THR A 21 -10.22 -7.89 12.04
N ASP A 22 -9.93 -7.55 13.30
CA ASP A 22 -10.94 -7.34 14.35
C ASP A 22 -11.67 -5.99 14.23
N GLY A 23 -11.31 -5.16 13.24
CA GLY A 23 -11.84 -3.81 13.06
C GLY A 23 -11.17 -2.75 13.93
N THR A 24 -10.14 -3.10 14.70
CA THR A 24 -9.31 -2.14 15.45
C THR A 24 -8.13 -1.61 14.63
N GLY A 25 -7.93 -2.15 13.43
CA GLY A 25 -6.98 -1.66 12.43
C GLY A 25 -7.54 -0.54 11.57
N ILE A 26 -6.89 -0.29 10.43
CA ILE A 26 -7.37 0.67 9.41
C ILE A 26 -8.52 0.10 8.57
N CYS A 27 -8.64 -1.23 8.50
CA CYS A 27 -9.64 -1.92 7.74
C CYS A 27 -10.83 -2.33 8.63
N PRO A 28 -12.07 -2.39 8.08
CA PRO A 28 -13.23 -2.90 8.80
C PRO A 28 -13.06 -4.35 9.26
N THR A 29 -13.89 -4.79 10.20
CA THR A 29 -13.89 -6.19 10.69
C THR A 29 -14.03 -7.19 9.53
N GLY A 30 -13.17 -8.21 9.51
CA GLY A 30 -13.08 -9.22 8.45
C GLY A 30 -12.26 -8.79 7.23
N PHE A 31 -11.63 -7.61 7.27
CA PHE A 31 -10.75 -7.14 6.20
C PHE A 31 -9.40 -6.69 6.78
N ARG A 32 -8.35 -6.78 5.96
CA ARG A 32 -7.02 -6.26 6.27
C ARG A 32 -6.33 -5.66 5.07
N VAL A 33 -5.23 -4.95 5.29
CA VAL A 33 -4.36 -4.48 4.19
C VAL A 33 -3.65 -5.69 3.55
N PRO A 34 -3.59 -5.76 2.21
CA PRO A 34 -2.95 -6.88 1.52
C PRO A 34 -1.46 -6.95 1.81
N THR A 35 -0.91 -8.16 1.69
CA THR A 35 0.53 -8.43 1.68
C THR A 35 1.12 -8.16 0.30
N GLU A 36 2.45 -8.10 0.21
CA GLU A 36 3.16 -8.05 -1.08
C GLU A 36 2.79 -9.25 -1.97
N ALA A 37 2.67 -10.45 -1.40
CA ALA A 37 2.34 -11.65 -2.16
C ALA A 37 0.95 -11.54 -2.81
N GLU A 38 -0.03 -11.02 -2.09
CA GLU A 38 -1.40 -10.83 -2.61
C GLU A 38 -1.46 -9.72 -3.67
N LEU A 39 -0.79 -8.59 -3.44
CA LEU A 39 -0.69 -7.54 -4.46
C LEU A 39 0.08 -8.00 -5.69
N THR A 40 1.08 -8.87 -5.52
CA THR A 40 1.80 -9.48 -6.64
C THR A 40 0.89 -10.41 -7.42
N ALA A 41 0.13 -11.28 -6.74
CA ALA A 41 -0.83 -12.17 -7.37
C ALA A 41 -1.89 -11.38 -8.16
N GLU A 42 -2.48 -10.35 -7.54
CA GLU A 42 -3.39 -9.42 -8.19
C GLU A 42 -2.74 -8.78 -9.43
N ARG A 43 -1.54 -8.18 -9.30
CA ARG A 43 -0.84 -7.55 -10.42
C ARG A 43 -0.59 -8.54 -11.57
N THR A 44 -0.21 -9.76 -11.27
CA THR A 44 0.07 -10.79 -12.28
C THR A 44 -1.20 -11.30 -12.98
N SER A 45 -2.39 -11.06 -12.41
CA SER A 45 -3.65 -11.43 -13.05
C SER A 45 -4.17 -10.38 -14.04
N TRP A 46 -3.50 -9.23 -14.16
CA TRP A 46 -3.92 -8.16 -15.07
C TRP A 46 -3.65 -8.53 -16.53
N SER A 47 -4.55 -8.11 -17.43
CA SER A 47 -4.39 -8.29 -18.87
C SER A 47 -3.17 -7.54 -19.44
N SER A 48 -2.82 -6.41 -18.83
CA SER A 48 -1.57 -5.67 -19.09
C SER A 48 -0.94 -5.23 -17.78
N ASN A 49 0.39 -5.31 -17.68
CA ASN A 49 1.13 -4.94 -16.48
C ASN A 49 1.35 -3.41 -16.41
N ASN A 50 0.27 -2.63 -16.39
CA ASN A 50 0.27 -1.16 -16.36
C ASN A 50 -1.06 -0.61 -15.79
N SER A 51 -1.22 0.71 -15.76
CA SER A 51 -2.41 1.37 -15.18
C SER A 51 -3.73 1.00 -15.86
N ALA A 52 -3.73 0.69 -17.16
CA ALA A 52 -4.93 0.22 -17.85
C ALA A 52 -5.36 -1.16 -17.36
N GLY A 53 -4.42 -2.08 -17.18
CA GLY A 53 -4.69 -3.41 -16.63
C GLY A 53 -5.09 -3.38 -15.16
N ALA A 54 -4.48 -2.48 -14.37
CA ALA A 54 -4.84 -2.25 -12.97
C ALA A 54 -6.30 -1.77 -12.82
N PHE A 55 -6.75 -0.86 -13.69
CA PHE A 55 -8.13 -0.36 -13.67
C PHE A 55 -9.14 -1.40 -14.17
N ALA A 56 -8.73 -2.24 -15.14
CA ALA A 56 -9.53 -3.34 -15.64
C ALA A 56 -9.56 -4.57 -14.70
N SER A 57 -8.77 -4.57 -13.62
CA SER A 57 -8.67 -5.69 -12.70
C SER A 57 -9.95 -5.86 -11.85
N PRO A 58 -10.14 -7.01 -11.18
CA PRO A 58 -11.25 -7.21 -10.25
C PRO A 58 -11.32 -6.14 -9.15
N LEU A 59 -10.17 -5.64 -8.69
CA LEU A 59 -10.08 -4.61 -7.66
C LEU A 59 -10.27 -3.18 -8.20
N LYS A 60 -10.17 -2.97 -9.52
CA LYS A 60 -10.29 -1.67 -10.20
C LYS A 60 -9.38 -0.62 -9.55
N LEU A 61 -8.09 -0.91 -9.50
CA LEU A 61 -7.13 -0.02 -8.87
C LEU A 61 -6.97 1.26 -9.71
N THR A 62 -6.91 2.42 -9.05
CA THR A 62 -6.89 3.74 -9.68
C THR A 62 -5.53 4.42 -9.53
N VAL A 63 -5.27 5.40 -10.39
CA VAL A 63 -4.06 6.22 -10.38
C VAL A 63 -4.23 7.45 -9.46
N ALA A 64 -4.40 7.19 -8.16
CA ALA A 64 -4.70 8.23 -7.17
C ALA A 64 -3.52 9.17 -6.83
N GLY A 65 -2.31 8.86 -7.31
CA GLY A 65 -1.09 9.56 -6.90
C GLY A 65 -0.68 9.23 -5.46
N ASN A 66 0.09 10.14 -4.86
CA ASN A 66 0.54 10.03 -3.47
C ASN A 66 0.61 11.41 -2.79
N ARG A 67 0.57 11.42 -1.45
CA ARG A 67 0.83 12.61 -0.65
C ARG A 67 2.27 12.63 -0.16
N ASN A 68 3.00 13.70 -0.47
CA ASN A 68 4.36 13.92 -0.01
C ASN A 68 4.41 14.05 1.52
N TYR A 69 5.43 13.47 2.15
CA TYR A 69 5.58 13.48 3.60
C TYR A 69 6.13 14.80 4.16
N GLY A 70 6.89 15.57 3.36
CA GLY A 70 7.56 16.80 3.78
C GLY A 70 6.67 18.04 3.77
N ASP A 71 5.82 18.18 2.74
CA ASP A 71 4.98 19.38 2.56
C ASP A 71 3.47 19.07 2.39
N GLY A 72 3.10 17.80 2.27
CA GLY A 72 1.72 17.39 2.08
C GLY A 72 1.15 17.62 0.68
N SER A 73 1.97 18.01 -0.29
CA SER A 73 1.58 18.11 -1.70
C SER A 73 1.09 16.77 -2.26
N LEU A 74 0.18 16.83 -3.23
CA LEU A 74 -0.25 15.67 -4.00
C LEU A 74 0.60 15.55 -5.26
N ASN A 75 1.24 14.40 -5.44
CA ASN A 75 2.07 14.08 -6.59
C ASN A 75 1.38 13.05 -7.48
N ASP A 76 1.62 13.15 -8.79
CA ASP A 76 1.32 12.13 -9.79
C ASP A 76 -0.16 11.69 -9.89
N VAL A 77 -1.07 12.53 -9.39
CA VAL A 77 -2.52 12.31 -9.47
C VAL A 77 -2.92 12.16 -10.93
N GLY A 78 -3.62 11.08 -11.25
CA GLY A 78 -4.04 10.75 -12.62
C GLY A 78 -2.98 10.02 -13.46
N SER A 79 -1.77 9.83 -12.94
CA SER A 79 -0.66 9.22 -13.68
C SER A 79 -0.10 7.96 -13.01
N TYR A 80 -0.01 7.94 -11.68
CA TYR A 80 0.54 6.81 -10.91
C TYR A 80 -0.47 6.30 -9.89
N GLY A 81 -0.51 4.98 -9.71
CA GLY A 81 -1.16 4.32 -8.58
C GLY A 81 -0.11 3.75 -7.66
N SER A 82 -0.19 4.09 -6.37
CA SER A 82 0.71 3.59 -5.33
C SER A 82 -0.12 3.07 -4.15
N TYR A 83 0.00 1.78 -3.87
CA TYR A 83 -0.77 1.07 -2.84
C TYR A 83 0.13 0.44 -1.79
N TRP A 84 -0.19 0.71 -0.52
CA TRP A 84 0.49 0.07 0.61
C TRP A 84 0.21 -1.42 0.67
N SER A 85 1.25 -2.20 0.96
CA SER A 85 1.10 -3.54 1.55
C SER A 85 1.38 -3.51 3.06
N SER A 86 0.95 -4.55 3.76
CA SER A 86 1.32 -4.82 5.15
C SER A 86 2.74 -5.41 5.28
N THR A 87 3.41 -5.71 4.17
CA THR A 87 4.76 -6.29 4.16
C THR A 87 5.84 -5.23 4.37
N VAL A 88 6.78 -5.55 5.26
CA VAL A 88 7.90 -4.69 5.68
C VAL A 88 9.16 -5.03 4.90
N ASP A 89 9.98 -4.02 4.62
CA ASP A 89 11.34 -4.20 4.07
C ASP A 89 12.34 -3.27 4.77
N GLY A 90 13.04 -3.77 5.78
CA GLY A 90 14.00 -2.99 6.57
C GLY A 90 13.35 -1.77 7.25
N ALA A 91 13.76 -0.56 6.85
CA ALA A 91 13.17 0.71 7.29
C ALA A 91 11.99 1.19 6.39
N TYR A 92 11.68 0.45 5.34
CA TYR A 92 10.69 0.74 4.31
C TYR A 92 9.48 -0.21 4.43
N SER A 93 8.49 0.00 3.57
CA SER A 93 7.39 -0.94 3.35
C SER A 93 7.27 -1.26 1.87
N ARG A 94 6.79 -2.46 1.57
CA ARG A 94 6.58 -2.91 0.18
C ARG A 94 5.31 -2.27 -0.39
N THR A 95 5.40 -1.81 -1.62
CA THR A 95 4.35 -1.03 -2.30
C THR A 95 4.11 -1.53 -3.70
N LEU A 96 2.84 -1.60 -4.10
CA LEU A 96 2.49 -1.80 -5.50
C LEU A 96 2.46 -0.43 -6.18
N VAL A 97 3.29 -0.25 -7.21
CA VAL A 97 3.31 0.96 -8.03
C VAL A 97 3.01 0.60 -9.47
N PHE A 98 2.13 1.36 -10.11
CA PHE A 98 1.82 1.21 -11.53
C PHE A 98 1.54 2.55 -12.20
N TYR A 99 1.86 2.63 -13.49
CA TYR A 99 1.66 3.79 -14.35
C TYR A 99 1.42 3.30 -15.78
N SER A 100 1.35 4.20 -16.76
CA SER A 100 1.03 3.85 -18.15
C SER A 100 1.98 2.83 -18.78
N GLY A 101 3.26 2.83 -18.39
CA GLY A 101 4.30 1.99 -18.99
C GLY A 101 4.60 0.69 -18.26
N SER A 102 4.34 0.58 -16.95
CA SER A 102 4.70 -0.60 -16.17
C SER A 102 3.98 -0.67 -14.82
N ALA A 103 4.14 -1.80 -14.15
CA ALA A 103 3.72 -2.05 -12.78
C ALA A 103 4.70 -2.99 -12.06
N GLY A 104 4.91 -2.79 -10.76
CA GLY A 104 5.85 -3.58 -9.96
C GLY A 104 5.70 -3.37 -8.46
N MET A 105 6.42 -4.20 -7.70
CA MET A 105 6.55 -4.08 -6.25
C MET A 105 7.86 -3.37 -5.90
N TYR A 106 7.78 -2.29 -5.11
CA TYR A 106 8.92 -1.46 -4.72
C TYR A 106 8.97 -1.29 -3.20
N SER A 107 10.02 -0.62 -2.72
CA SER A 107 10.21 -0.30 -1.31
C SER A 107 10.18 1.21 -1.13
N ASP A 108 9.22 1.67 -0.32
CA ASP A 108 8.95 3.09 -0.12
C ASP A 108 9.02 3.47 1.35
N SER A 109 9.38 4.74 1.60
CA SER A 109 9.40 5.29 2.96
C SER A 109 8.01 5.28 3.55
N ARG A 110 7.88 4.73 4.77
CA ARG A 110 6.59 4.62 5.50
C ARG A 110 5.92 5.96 5.81
N ALA A 111 6.68 7.06 5.69
CA ALA A 111 6.17 8.42 5.88
C ALA A 111 5.28 8.88 4.71
N LEU A 112 5.35 8.24 3.55
CA LEU A 112 4.53 8.60 2.38
C LEU A 112 3.03 8.34 2.63
N GLY A 113 2.19 9.24 2.11
CA GLY A 113 0.75 9.02 2.08
C GLY A 113 0.33 8.28 0.81
N LEU A 114 0.39 6.95 0.83
CA LEU A 114 -0.07 6.11 -0.28
C LEU A 114 -1.48 5.56 -0.03
N THR A 115 -2.10 5.05 -1.09
CA THR A 115 -3.45 4.49 -1.04
C THR A 115 -3.47 3.20 -0.22
N VAL A 116 -4.51 3.01 0.59
CA VAL A 116 -4.77 1.75 1.31
C VAL A 116 -6.00 1.09 0.69
N ARG A 117 -5.89 -0.21 0.41
CA ARG A 117 -7.02 -1.05 0.02
C ARG A 117 -7.15 -2.16 1.05
N CYS A 118 -8.37 -2.49 1.43
CA CYS A 118 -8.66 -3.60 2.33
C CYS A 118 -9.15 -4.79 1.52
N LEU A 119 -8.55 -5.96 1.73
CA LEU A 119 -9.00 -7.24 1.19
C LEU A 119 -9.74 -8.02 2.29
N LYS A 120 -10.75 -8.79 1.86
CA LYS A 120 -11.46 -9.69 2.76
C LYS A 120 -10.57 -10.90 3.03
N ASP A 121 -10.44 -11.27 4.30
CA ASP A 121 -9.85 -12.55 4.71
C ASP A 121 -10.86 -13.70 4.61
#